data_AF-A0A7V8VLB2-F1
#
_entry.id   AF-A0A7V8VLB2-F1
#
_cell.length_a   1.000
_cell.length_b   1.000
_cell.length_c   1.000
_cell.angle_alpha   90.00
_cell.angle_beta   90.00
_cell.angle_gamma   90.00
#
_symmetry.space_group_name_H-M   'P 1'
#
loop_
_entity.id
_entity.type
_entity.pdbx_description
1 polymer ?
#
loop_
_entity_poly.entity_id
_entity_poly.type
_entity_poly.pdbx_seq_one_letter_code
_entity_poly.pdbx_strand_id
1 'polypeptide(L)'
;MASGTVNVKSTIVAQNTATTTAPDAFGPFVSKGFNLIGKKDGSTGFTNATDRKGSIASPLDPKLGPLQNNGGLTQTAALLTGSPALDKGTSLSLSAL
;
A
#
# COMPACT_ATOMS: atom_id res chain seq x y z
N MET A 1 -1.20 -22.45 -14.31
CA MET A 1 -1.01 -22.16 -12.87
C MET A 1 -2.23 -21.39 -12.41
N ALA A 2 -3.00 -21.90 -11.44
CA ALA A 2 -4.13 -21.13 -10.91
C ALA A 2 -3.59 -19.88 -10.22
N SER A 3 -4.05 -18.70 -10.63
CA SER A 3 -3.71 -17.45 -9.95
C SER A 3 -4.31 -17.48 -8.54
N GLY A 4 -3.48 -17.36 -7.50
CA GLY A 4 -3.97 -17.14 -6.15
C GLY A 4 -4.60 -15.75 -6.02
N THR A 5 -5.70 -15.64 -5.29
CA THR A 5 -6.35 -14.36 -5.00
C THR A 5 -5.81 -13.80 -3.69
N VAL A 6 -5.15 -12.64 -3.73
CA VAL A 6 -4.61 -11.97 -2.55
C VAL A 6 -5.62 -10.95 -2.01
N ASN A 7 -5.95 -11.03 -0.72
CA ASN A 7 -6.79 -10.03 -0.04
C ASN A 7 -5.88 -9.03 0.69
N VAL A 8 -6.11 -7.73 0.50
CA VAL A 8 -5.29 -6.67 1.12
C VAL A 8 -6.15 -5.54 1.69
N LYS A 9 -5.76 -5.03 2.86
CA LYS A 9 -6.44 -3.94 3.57
C LYS A 9 -5.39 -3.05 4.23
N SER A 10 -5.57 -1.72 4.18
CA SER A 10 -4.69 -0.78 4.89
C SER A 10 -3.19 -1.05 4.64
N THR A 11 -2.84 -1.46 3.42
CA THR A 11 -1.50 -1.93 3.06
C THR A 11 -0.83 -0.93 2.11
N ILE A 12 0.47 -0.69 2.29
CA ILE A 12 1.31 0.08 1.36
C ILE A 12 2.09 -0.91 0.49
N VAL A 13 1.93 -0.81 -0.83
CA VAL A 13 2.70 -1.56 -1.82
C VAL A 13 3.27 -0.56 -2.82
N ALA A 14 4.52 -0.16 -2.61
CA ALA A 14 5.16 0.92 -3.35
C ALA A 14 6.67 0.87 -3.23
N GLN A 15 7.36 1.55 -4.16
CA GLN A 15 8.82 1.64 -4.24
C GLN A 15 9.52 0.31 -4.54
N ASN A 16 8.78 -0.68 -5.05
CA ASN A 16 9.39 -1.91 -5.54
C ASN A 16 10.26 -1.60 -6.77
N THR A 17 11.42 -2.25 -6.85
CA THR A 17 12.48 -1.93 -7.82
C THR A 17 12.51 -2.86 -9.02
N ALA A 18 11.49 -3.71 -9.19
CA ALA A 18 11.38 -4.55 -10.37
C ALA A 18 11.37 -3.69 -11.64
N THR A 19 12.12 -4.09 -12.65
CA THR A 19 12.29 -3.35 -13.92
C THR A 19 11.23 -3.69 -14.96
N THR A 20 10.22 -4.48 -14.58
CA THR A 20 9.14 -4.96 -15.45
C THR A 20 7.91 -4.04 -15.39
N THR A 21 6.89 -4.34 -16.20
CA THR A 21 5.68 -3.53 -16.39
C THR A 21 4.75 -3.45 -15.16
N ALA A 22 5.10 -4.06 -14.04
CA ALA A 22 4.22 -4.16 -12.87
C ALA A 22 5.04 -4.24 -11.56
N PRO A 23 5.80 -3.18 -11.23
CA PRO A 23 6.80 -3.26 -10.17
C PRO A 23 6.19 -3.45 -8.78
N ASP A 24 5.11 -2.73 -8.48
CA ASP A 24 4.51 -2.74 -7.14
C ASP A 24 3.46 -3.85 -7.00
N ALA A 25 2.64 -4.11 -8.03
CA ALA A 25 1.61 -5.14 -7.97
C ALA A 25 1.35 -5.78 -9.34
N PHE A 26 1.29 -7.11 -9.39
CA PHE A 26 0.97 -7.87 -10.60
C PHE A 26 -0.15 -8.89 -10.34
N GLY A 27 -1.13 -8.94 -11.24
CA GLY A 27 -2.24 -9.88 -11.17
C GLY A 27 -3.46 -9.38 -10.38
N PRO A 28 -4.43 -10.27 -10.09
CA PRO A 28 -5.68 -9.91 -9.43
C PRO A 28 -5.52 -9.78 -7.91
N PHE A 29 -6.02 -8.66 -7.38
CA PHE A 29 -6.14 -8.43 -5.94
C PHE A 29 -7.61 -8.27 -5.54
N VAL A 30 -7.91 -8.60 -4.30
CA VAL A 30 -9.17 -8.25 -3.64
C VAL A 30 -8.87 -7.19 -2.60
N SER A 31 -9.09 -5.93 -2.95
CA SER A 31 -8.99 -4.83 -2.01
C SER A 31 -10.14 -4.89 -1.00
N LYS A 32 -9.79 -4.83 0.28
CA LYS A 32 -10.69 -4.52 1.40
C LYS A 32 -10.63 -3.04 1.81
N GLY A 33 -10.03 -2.21 0.95
CA GLY A 33 -9.94 -0.76 1.05
C GLY A 33 -8.71 -0.25 1.76
N PHE A 34 -8.52 1.07 1.67
CA PHE A 34 -7.53 1.85 2.42
C PHE A 34 -6.08 1.51 2.08
N ASN A 35 -5.83 0.88 0.93
CA ASN A 35 -4.49 0.56 0.47
C ASN A 35 -3.84 1.76 -0.24
N LEU A 36 -2.51 1.81 -0.25
CA LEU A 36 -1.72 2.71 -1.09
C LEU A 36 -0.87 1.87 -2.04
N ILE A 37 -1.16 1.97 -3.33
CA ILE A 37 -0.37 1.32 -4.38
C ILE A 37 0.40 2.38 -5.16
N GLY A 38 1.73 2.30 -5.14
CA GLY A 38 2.59 3.30 -5.77
C GLY A 38 2.37 3.36 -7.28
N LYS A 39 2.38 2.19 -7.92
CA LYS A 39 2.15 1.97 -9.35
C LYS A 39 1.23 0.75 -9.52
N LYS A 40 -0.06 0.98 -9.76
CA LYS A 40 -1.04 -0.12 -9.85
C LYS A 40 -0.98 -0.90 -11.16
N ASP A 41 -0.23 -0.43 -12.15
CA ASP A 41 -0.20 -1.00 -13.49
C ASP A 41 0.22 -2.48 -13.46
N GLY A 42 -0.47 -3.31 -14.23
CA GLY A 42 -0.31 -4.77 -14.19
C GLY A 42 -1.12 -5.49 -13.10
N SER A 43 -1.81 -4.75 -12.22
CA SER A 43 -2.76 -5.31 -11.25
C SER A 43 -4.21 -4.91 -11.51
N THR A 44 -5.14 -5.71 -10.99
CA THR A 44 -6.58 -5.42 -10.97
C THR A 44 -7.15 -5.51 -9.55
N GLY A 45 -8.34 -4.93 -9.32
CA GLY A 45 -9.10 -5.09 -8.07
C GLY A 45 -8.83 -4.06 -6.97
N PHE A 46 -7.92 -3.11 -7.18
CA PHE A 46 -7.82 -1.88 -6.37
C PHE A 46 -8.86 -0.85 -6.82
N THR A 47 -10.14 -1.14 -6.61
CA THR A 47 -11.27 -0.32 -7.08
C THR A 47 -11.99 0.45 -5.98
N ASN A 48 -11.69 0.17 -4.70
CA ASN A 48 -12.35 0.88 -3.60
C ASN A 48 -11.99 2.37 -3.64
N ALA A 49 -12.96 3.23 -3.32
CA ALA A 49 -12.77 4.67 -3.25
C ALA A 49 -11.74 5.08 -2.19
N THR A 50 -11.52 4.23 -1.19
CA THR A 50 -10.54 4.43 -0.12
C THR A 50 -9.13 4.01 -0.51
N ASP A 51 -8.94 3.30 -1.63
CA ASP A 51 -7.61 2.97 -2.14
C ASP A 51 -6.96 4.17 -2.83
N ARG A 52 -5.72 4.47 -2.49
CA ARG A 52 -4.86 5.44 -3.17
C ARG A 52 -3.95 4.72 -4.15
N LYS A 53 -3.87 5.24 -5.37
CA LYS A 53 -3.28 4.51 -6.48
C LYS A 53 -2.55 5.48 -7.38
N GLY A 54 -1.25 5.29 -7.55
CA GLY A 54 -0.50 5.89 -8.64
C GLY A 54 -0.44 4.97 -9.85
N SER A 55 0.28 5.42 -10.87
CA SER A 55 0.60 4.64 -12.05
C SER A 55 2.08 4.73 -12.38
N ILE A 56 2.57 3.96 -13.35
CA ILE A 56 3.92 4.09 -13.89
C ILE A 56 4.18 5.51 -14.38
N ALA A 57 3.20 6.14 -15.04
CA ALA A 57 3.31 7.50 -15.56
C ALA A 57 3.24 8.59 -14.48
N SER A 58 2.53 8.32 -13.38
CA SER A 58 2.44 9.23 -12.23
C SER A 58 2.48 8.43 -10.93
N PRO A 59 3.68 7.98 -10.50
CA PRO A 59 3.81 7.15 -9.32
C PRO A 59 3.39 7.90 -8.06
N LEU A 60 2.73 7.18 -7.14
CA LEU A 60 2.39 7.72 -5.83
C LEU A 60 3.49 7.36 -4.83
N ASP A 61 4.27 8.35 -4.41
CA ASP A 61 5.30 8.17 -3.40
C ASP A 61 4.66 8.01 -2.01
N PRO A 62 4.86 6.88 -1.30
CA PRO A 62 4.33 6.70 0.05
C PRO A 62 5.05 7.58 1.09
N LYS A 63 6.18 8.21 0.75
CA LYS A 63 7.03 9.03 1.64
C LYS A 63 7.34 8.32 2.95
N LEU A 64 7.94 7.14 2.84
CA LEU A 64 8.44 6.39 3.98
C LEU A 64 9.83 6.90 4.36
N GLY A 65 10.05 7.09 5.66
CA GLY A 65 11.37 7.30 6.22
C GLY A 65 12.21 6.03 6.19
N PRO A 66 13.51 6.13 6.50
CA PRO A 66 14.38 4.96 6.58
C PRO A 66 13.92 4.01 7.71
N LEU A 67 14.34 2.75 7.61
CA LEU A 67 14.19 1.80 8.71
C LEU A 67 15.09 2.25 9.87
N GLN A 68 14.48 2.73 10.95
CA GLN A 68 15.22 3.29 12.09
C GLN A 68 14.44 3.12 13.41
N ASN A 69 15.08 3.44 14.53
CA ASN A 69 14.43 3.42 15.84
C ASN A 69 13.46 4.60 15.96
N ASN A 70 12.15 4.32 15.87
CA ASN A 70 11.10 5.32 16.08
C ASN A 70 10.39 5.15 17.45
N GLY A 71 11.16 4.74 18.48
CA GLY A 71 10.67 4.64 19.87
C GLY A 71 10.09 3.29 20.31
N GLY A 72 10.14 2.25 19.47
CA GLY A 72 9.72 0.89 19.81
C GLY A 72 10.88 -0.10 20.00
N LEU A 73 10.54 -1.38 20.26
CA LEU A 73 11.53 -2.46 20.42
C LEU A 73 12.20 -2.88 19.10
N THR A 74 11.61 -2.51 17.97
CA THR A 74 12.13 -2.81 16.63
C THR A 74 12.21 -1.53 15.81
N GLN A 75 13.13 -1.52 14.84
CA GLN A 75 13.17 -0.46 13.85
C GLN A 75 11.91 -0.51 12.99
N THR A 76 11.40 0.66 12.60
CA THR A 76 10.24 0.80 11.71
C THR A 76 10.49 1.85 10.64
N ALA A 77 9.69 1.81 9.57
CA ALA A 77 9.64 2.87 8.57
C ALA A 77 8.47 3.81 8.89
N ALA A 78 8.76 5.03 9.32
CA ALA A 78 7.74 6.02 9.64
C ALA A 78 7.15 6.66 8.37
N LEU A 79 5.89 7.08 8.42
CA LEU A 79 5.32 7.97 7.40
C LEU A 79 5.85 9.39 7.61
N LEU A 80 6.45 9.98 6.58
CA LEU A 80 6.92 11.36 6.61
C LEU A 80 5.77 12.35 6.37
N THR A 81 5.97 13.61 6.78
CA THR A 81 5.00 14.69 6.57
C THR A 81 4.57 14.79 5.10
N GLY A 82 3.25 14.86 4.88
CA GLY A 82 2.66 14.91 3.54
C GLY A 82 2.67 13.57 2.80
N SER A 83 2.93 12.45 3.49
CA SER A 83 2.70 11.12 2.95
C SER A 83 1.21 10.95 2.56
N PRO A 84 0.93 10.39 1.37
CA PRO A 84 -0.44 10.07 0.99
C PRO A 84 -1.08 8.96 1.84
N ALA A 85 -0.31 8.23 2.65
CA ALA A 85 -0.83 7.20 3.55
C ALA A 85 -1.19 7.74 4.95
N LEU A 86 -0.79 8.96 5.32
CA LEU A 86 -1.16 9.56 6.61
C LEU A 86 -2.68 9.70 6.74
N ASP A 87 -3.24 9.15 7.81
CA ASP A 87 -4.67 9.15 8.13
C ASP A 87 -5.56 8.57 7.02
N LYS A 88 -5.03 7.60 6.25
CA LYS A 88 -5.77 6.88 5.20
C LYS A 88 -5.97 5.40 5.48
N GLY A 89 -5.63 4.94 6.68
CA GLY A 89 -5.99 3.61 7.17
C GLY A 89 -7.40 3.55 7.76
N THR A 90 -7.83 2.35 8.18
CA THR A 90 -9.05 2.19 8.99
C THR A 90 -8.69 2.02 10.46
N SER A 91 -9.49 2.61 11.35
CA SER A 91 -9.51 2.14 12.73
C SER A 91 -9.96 0.68 12.78
N LEU A 92 -9.28 -0.14 13.57
CA LEU A 92 -9.82 -1.42 14.01
C LEU A 92 -10.76 -1.08 15.17
N SER A 93 -12.05 -0.95 14.89
CA SER A 93 -13.03 -0.65 15.94
C SER A 93 -12.86 -1.63 17.09
N LEU A 94 -12.63 -1.13 18.30
CA LEU A 94 -12.80 -1.92 19.52
C LEU A 94 -14.32 -2.02 19.72
N SER A 95 -14.96 -3.11 19.29
CA SER A 95 -16.29 -3.41 19.79
C SER A 95 -16.13 -3.83 21.24
N ALA A 96 -16.41 -2.92 22.17
CA ALA A 96 -16.60 -3.31 23.55
C ALA A 96 -17.77 -4.31 23.60
N LEU A 97 -17.49 -5.52 24.11
CA LEU A 97 -18.50 -6.48 24.56
C LEU A 97 -19.12 -5.98 25.86
#